data_AF-A0A8H7PHX3-F1
#
_entry.id   AF-A0A8H7PHX3-F1
#
_cell.length_a   1.000
_cell.length_b   1.000
_cell.length_c   1.000
_cell.angle_alpha   90.00
_cell.angle_beta   90.00
_cell.angle_gamma   90.00
#
_symmetry.space_group_name_H-M   'P 1'
#
loop_
_entity.id
_entity.type
_entity.pdbx_description
1 polymer ?
#
loop_
_entity_poly.entity_id
_entity_poly.type
_entity_poly.pdbx_seq_one_letter_code
_entity_poly.pdbx_strand_id
1 'polypeptide(L)'
;QAIADDSDAIVQEIEEDVKPPRKKPASNKKTGDRTRYMRRRLPATSPIPAAISYICRGPEIKGKFNKSAAVALGIKPGPLYGKLHRGEPVTLEDGKVINPSEVCDPPIPGHVFIIVDCPSPEYIPSLTNSDMFNEYQGNSGDERLSVIIHMLGKNILENNEYQEWMNKFPSRVEHIVGDEEYNSQPVLFNSHALSQLKLSKLNDGMFPIPHYSNVPKKTLGTLTSLNVRSSPMENLLHFDLEPKPVLRKLEHVPFDHSHPNSPACKEVETLTEYIAEAAEAKQAIAELPTAEEILGGEVEITTLGTGSSLPSKYRNVSATLVDIPNIGSILLDAGESTYGQMLRMSGATGIDESVNNLKAIFISHLHADHHLGVVQVLSKWFEVNI
;
A
#
# COMPACT_ATOMS: atom_id res chain seq x y z
N GLN A 1 27.22 17.19 26.82
CA GLN A 1 28.62 16.74 27.00
C GLN A 1 28.89 15.78 25.86
N ALA A 2 29.37 16.32 24.73
CA ALA A 2 30.79 16.41 24.36
C ALA A 2 31.33 15.00 24.12
N ILE A 3 31.76 14.66 22.90
CA ILE A 3 33.10 15.00 22.41
C ILE A 3 33.07 15.27 20.90
N ALA A 4 33.66 16.40 20.53
CA ALA A 4 34.14 16.76 19.20
C ALA A 4 35.67 16.52 19.14
N ASP A 5 36.18 16.46 17.90
CA ASP A 5 37.55 16.75 17.45
C ASP A 5 38.71 15.89 17.97
N ASP A 6 39.39 15.19 17.06
CA ASP A 6 40.78 15.52 16.70
C ASP A 6 41.30 14.65 15.54
N SER A 7 41.92 15.28 14.54
CA SER A 7 43.16 14.82 13.86
C SER A 7 43.35 15.48 12.49
N ASP A 8 43.54 16.80 12.51
CA ASP A 8 44.46 17.46 11.58
C ASP A 8 45.89 17.25 12.11
N ALA A 9 46.70 16.42 11.44
CA ALA A 9 48.16 16.53 11.43
C ALA A 9 48.80 15.43 10.56
N ILE A 10 48.97 15.66 9.26
CA ILE A 10 50.19 15.27 8.51
C ILE A 10 50.41 16.27 7.36
N VAL A 11 51.29 17.23 7.58
CA VAL A 11 51.94 18.03 6.52
C VAL A 11 53.44 17.84 6.73
N GLN A 12 54.13 17.19 5.79
CA GLN A 12 55.35 17.68 5.14
C GLN A 12 55.96 16.65 4.16
N GLU A 13 56.25 17.18 2.96
CA GLU A 13 57.40 16.93 2.08
C GLU A 13 57.62 15.54 1.43
N ILE A 14 57.29 15.47 0.13
CA ILE A 14 58.17 14.85 -0.89
C ILE A 14 58.24 15.83 -2.08
N GLU A 15 59.44 16.33 -2.34
CA GLU A 15 59.79 17.17 -3.49
C GLU A 15 59.78 16.39 -4.81
N GLU A 16 59.38 17.13 -5.85
CA GLU A 16 59.82 17.10 -7.25
C GLU A 16 59.78 15.79 -8.04
N ASP A 17 58.70 15.63 -8.82
CA ASP A 17 58.77 15.01 -10.14
C ASP A 17 58.10 15.95 -11.16
N VAL A 18 58.91 16.59 -11.98
CA VAL A 18 58.52 17.61 -12.97
C VAL A 18 57.62 16.98 -14.03
N LYS A 19 56.30 17.17 -13.89
CA LYS A 19 55.34 16.81 -14.95
C LYS A 19 55.42 17.82 -16.09
N PRO A 20 55.49 17.38 -17.37
CA PRO A 20 55.55 18.28 -18.51
C PRO A 20 54.26 19.12 -18.61
N PRO A 21 54.30 20.30 -19.25
CA PRO A 21 53.15 21.19 -19.31
C PRO A 21 51.96 20.45 -19.94
N ARG A 22 50.86 20.37 -19.19
CA ARG A 22 49.58 19.86 -19.70
C ARG A 22 49.23 20.63 -20.98
N LYS A 23 49.32 19.97 -22.13
CA LYS A 23 48.72 20.49 -23.37
C LYS A 23 47.25 20.74 -23.07
N LYS A 24 46.79 21.99 -23.23
CA LYS A 24 45.36 22.31 -23.24
C LYS A 24 44.70 21.33 -24.21
N PRO A 25 43.65 20.59 -23.82
CA PRO A 25 42.98 19.72 -24.75
C PRO A 25 42.50 20.60 -25.91
N ALA A 26 42.83 20.18 -27.13
CA ALA A 26 42.35 20.84 -28.33
C ALA A 26 40.84 21.02 -28.19
N SER A 27 40.36 22.24 -28.46
CA SER A 27 38.95 22.56 -28.49
C SER A 27 38.29 21.81 -29.64
N ASN A 28 37.99 20.53 -29.41
CA ASN A 28 37.13 19.76 -30.28
C ASN A 28 35.72 20.31 -30.03
N LYS A 29 35.37 21.38 -30.75
CA LYS A 29 33.98 21.76 -31.02
C LYS A 29 33.33 20.64 -31.84
N LYS A 30 33.06 19.51 -31.18
CA LYS A 30 31.89 18.72 -31.51
C LYS A 30 30.83 19.22 -30.56
N THR A 31 30.07 20.21 -31.02
CA THR A 31 28.69 20.42 -30.58
C THR A 31 27.92 19.14 -30.94
N GLY A 32 28.18 18.08 -30.17
CA GLY A 32 27.40 16.87 -30.18
C GLY A 32 26.04 17.28 -29.66
N ASP A 33 25.11 17.44 -30.59
CA ASP A 33 23.66 17.46 -30.49
C ASP A 33 23.15 16.82 -29.17
N ARG A 34 23.26 17.57 -28.06
CA ARG A 34 22.77 17.16 -26.72
C ARG A 34 21.24 16.99 -26.73
N THR A 35 20.59 17.48 -27.78
CA THR A 35 19.16 17.35 -28.10
C THR A 35 18.77 16.03 -28.76
N ARG A 36 19.73 15.16 -29.15
CA ARG A 36 19.41 13.95 -29.92
C ARG A 36 18.75 12.83 -29.09
N TYR A 37 18.93 12.81 -27.77
CA TYR A 37 18.37 11.75 -26.91
C TYR A 37 16.83 11.80 -26.81
N MET A 38 16.21 12.96 -27.08
CA MET A 38 14.75 13.14 -27.05
C MET A 38 14.06 12.98 -28.42
N ARG A 39 14.79 12.70 -29.51
CA ARG A 39 14.20 12.63 -30.88
C ARG A 39 13.82 11.24 -31.37
N ARG A 40 14.24 10.17 -30.69
CA ARG A 40 13.71 8.83 -30.96
C ARG A 40 12.46 8.66 -30.12
N ARG A 41 11.28 8.68 -30.76
CA ARG A 41 10.07 8.16 -30.13
C ARG A 41 10.40 6.78 -29.57
N LEU A 42 10.10 6.57 -28.30
CA LEU A 42 10.11 5.22 -27.74
C LEU A 42 9.21 4.34 -28.63
N PRO A 43 9.56 3.07 -28.85
CA PRO A 43 8.65 2.16 -29.55
C PRO A 43 7.30 2.17 -28.85
N ALA A 44 6.23 2.10 -29.62
CA ALA A 44 4.89 1.96 -29.05
C ALA A 44 4.86 0.70 -28.18
N THR A 45 4.52 0.88 -26.91
CA THR A 45 4.31 -0.22 -25.96
C THR A 45 2.82 -0.47 -25.84
N SER A 46 2.41 -1.74 -25.83
CA SER A 46 1.08 -2.13 -25.38
C SER A 46 1.18 -2.71 -23.97
N PRO A 47 0.17 -2.50 -23.11
CA PRO A 47 0.05 -3.27 -21.88
C PRO A 47 0.10 -4.76 -22.20
N ILE A 48 0.79 -5.53 -21.36
CA ILE A 48 0.64 -6.99 -21.37
C ILE A 48 -0.64 -7.27 -20.59
N PRO A 49 -1.70 -7.85 -21.20
CA PRO A 49 -2.98 -8.09 -20.54
C PRO A 49 -2.87 -9.34 -19.65
N ALA A 50 -2.05 -9.24 -18.62
CA ALA A 50 -1.80 -10.34 -17.69
C ALA A 50 -2.05 -9.85 -16.25
N ALA A 51 -2.92 -10.57 -15.56
CA ALA A 51 -3.07 -10.50 -14.11
C ALA A 51 -2.38 -11.73 -13.50
N ILE A 52 -1.70 -11.55 -12.37
CA ILE A 52 -0.92 -12.61 -11.73
C ILE A 52 -1.58 -12.98 -10.41
N SER A 53 -1.99 -14.24 -10.30
CA SER A 53 -2.44 -14.85 -9.04
C SER A 53 -1.36 -15.77 -8.48
N TYR A 54 -1.30 -15.91 -7.17
CA TYR A 54 -0.31 -16.73 -6.47
C TYR A 54 -0.99 -17.83 -5.65
N ILE A 55 -0.48 -19.05 -5.77
CA ILE A 55 -0.80 -20.16 -4.88
C ILE A 55 0.42 -20.38 -3.99
N CYS A 56 0.31 -19.97 -2.73
CA CYS A 56 1.42 -19.97 -1.78
C CYS A 56 1.36 -21.25 -0.94
N ARG A 57 2.35 -22.14 -1.11
CA ARG A 57 2.47 -23.40 -0.39
C ARG A 57 3.56 -23.28 0.67
N GLY A 58 3.17 -23.37 1.95
CA GLY A 58 4.11 -23.38 3.06
C GLY A 58 5.03 -24.61 3.04
N PRO A 59 6.25 -24.51 3.58
CA PRO A 59 7.13 -25.66 3.71
C PRO A 59 6.54 -26.67 4.69
N GLU A 60 6.84 -27.94 4.47
CA GLU A 60 6.57 -28.99 5.44
C GLU A 60 7.39 -28.76 6.72
N ILE A 61 6.73 -28.82 7.86
CA ILE A 61 7.38 -28.71 9.17
C ILE A 61 7.75 -30.11 9.62
N LYS A 62 9.03 -30.30 9.94
CA LYS A 62 9.52 -31.60 10.45
C LYS A 62 8.81 -31.94 11.76
N GLY A 63 8.39 -33.19 11.87
CA GLY A 63 7.77 -33.68 13.10
C GLY A 63 8.72 -33.61 14.28
N LYS A 64 8.16 -33.43 15.47
CA LYS A 64 8.93 -33.22 16.69
C LYS A 64 9.75 -34.46 17.05
N PHE A 65 11.01 -34.26 17.40
CA PHE A 65 11.85 -35.34 17.93
C PHE A 65 11.42 -35.75 19.35
N ASN A 66 11.11 -37.03 19.53
CA ASN A 66 10.75 -37.63 20.80
C ASN A 66 12.01 -38.20 21.49
N LYS A 67 12.59 -37.37 22.37
CA LYS A 67 13.77 -37.75 23.17
C LYS A 67 13.55 -39.00 24.02
N SER A 68 12.36 -39.17 24.58
CA SER A 68 12.05 -40.33 25.45
C SER A 68 12.02 -41.63 24.66
N ALA A 69 11.42 -41.63 23.46
CA ALA A 69 11.44 -42.77 22.55
C ALA A 69 12.87 -43.13 22.11
N ALA A 70 13.69 -42.12 21.78
CA ALA A 70 15.08 -42.34 21.40
C ALA A 70 15.91 -42.97 22.53
N VAL A 71 15.74 -42.53 23.78
CA VAL A 71 16.41 -43.13 24.95
C VAL A 71 15.93 -44.56 25.18
N ALA A 72 14.63 -44.83 25.05
CA ALA A 72 14.07 -46.17 25.18
C ALA A 72 14.60 -47.15 24.12
N LEU A 73 14.97 -46.64 22.94
CA LEU A 73 15.60 -47.42 21.86
C LEU A 73 17.13 -47.53 21.99
N GLY A 74 17.73 -47.04 23.07
CA GLY A 74 19.16 -47.15 23.34
C GLY A 74 20.02 -46.06 22.67
N ILE A 75 19.41 -45.03 22.09
CA ILE A 75 20.12 -43.96 21.39
C ILE A 75 20.65 -42.96 22.42
N LYS A 76 21.98 -42.82 22.49
CA LYS A 76 22.63 -41.85 23.38
C LYS A 76 22.41 -40.42 22.87
N PRO A 77 22.17 -39.42 23.75
CA PRO A 77 22.10 -38.02 23.36
C PRO A 77 23.38 -37.58 22.63
N GLY A 78 23.23 -36.91 21.48
CA GLY A 78 24.37 -36.47 20.69
C GLY A 78 24.04 -36.33 19.19
N PRO A 79 25.06 -36.39 18.32
CA PRO A 79 24.91 -36.18 16.87
C PRO A 79 23.89 -37.11 16.18
N LEU A 80 23.63 -38.29 16.76
CA LEU A 80 22.65 -39.25 16.25
C LEU A 80 21.22 -38.72 16.28
N TYR A 81 20.87 -37.87 17.26
CA TYR A 81 19.55 -37.22 17.30
C TYR A 81 19.38 -36.27 16.10
N GLY A 82 20.43 -35.52 15.77
CA GLY A 82 20.42 -34.64 14.60
C GLY A 82 20.27 -35.40 13.28
N LYS A 83 20.91 -36.58 13.16
CA LYS A 83 20.75 -37.46 11.98
C LYS A 83 19.31 -37.94 11.83
N LEU A 84 18.74 -38.48 12.92
CA LEU A 84 17.35 -38.97 12.92
C LEU A 84 16.35 -37.85 12.65
N HIS A 85 16.53 -36.67 13.25
CA HIS A 85 15.70 -35.50 12.98
C HIS A 85 15.88 -34.91 11.57
N ARG A 86 16.96 -35.24 10.87
CA ARG A 86 17.14 -34.93 9.45
C ARG A 86 16.49 -35.95 8.50
N GLY A 87 15.89 -37.02 9.04
CA GLY A 87 15.32 -38.09 8.22
C GLY A 87 16.35 -39.16 7.83
N GLU A 88 17.54 -39.15 8.44
CA GLU A 88 18.58 -40.16 8.18
C GLU A 88 18.46 -41.31 9.20
N PRO A 89 18.37 -42.58 8.76
CA PRO A 89 18.40 -43.72 9.68
C PRO A 89 19.78 -43.84 10.35
N VAL A 90 19.80 -44.37 11.57
CA VAL A 90 21.02 -44.54 12.37
C VAL A 90 21.19 -46.00 12.75
N THR A 91 22.38 -46.54 12.56
CA THR A 91 22.76 -47.88 13.05
C THR A 91 23.50 -47.75 14.38
N LEU A 92 23.04 -48.50 15.39
CA LEU A 92 23.64 -48.55 16.73
C LEU A 92 24.81 -49.54 16.78
N GLU A 93 25.60 -49.48 17.86
CA GLU A 93 26.77 -50.35 18.09
C GLU A 93 26.41 -51.85 18.14
N ASP A 94 25.17 -52.18 18.48
CA ASP A 94 24.62 -53.54 18.49
C ASP A 94 24.12 -54.01 17.10
N GLY A 95 24.28 -53.18 16.07
CA GLY A 95 23.83 -53.45 14.70
C GLY A 95 22.36 -53.11 14.43
N LYS A 96 21.59 -52.65 15.41
CA LYS A 96 20.19 -52.27 15.23
C LYS A 96 20.08 -50.98 14.42
N VAL A 97 19.25 -50.99 13.37
CA VAL A 97 18.92 -49.79 12.57
C VAL A 97 17.67 -49.15 13.15
N ILE A 98 17.77 -47.86 13.49
CA ILE A 98 16.64 -47.03 13.95
C ILE A 98 16.25 -46.07 12.83
N ASN A 99 14.97 -46.08 12.48
CA ASN A 99 14.40 -45.17 11.50
C ASN A 99 13.91 -43.87 12.17
N PRO A 100 13.93 -42.74 11.45
CA PRO A 100 13.38 -41.48 11.94
C PRO A 100 11.94 -41.58 12.46
N SER A 101 11.09 -42.36 11.79
CA SER A 101 9.67 -42.54 12.18
C SER A 101 9.47 -43.22 13.52
N GLU A 102 10.49 -43.88 14.07
CA GLU A 102 10.42 -44.52 15.40
C GLU A 102 10.65 -43.51 16.53
N VAL A 103 11.19 -42.34 16.22
CA VAL A 103 11.60 -41.32 17.21
C VAL A 103 11.17 -39.90 16.86
N CYS A 104 10.60 -39.65 15.68
CA CYS A 104 10.07 -38.37 15.24
C CYS A 104 8.58 -38.55 14.91
N ASP A 105 7.78 -37.55 15.28
CA ASP A 105 6.38 -37.48 14.81
C ASP A 105 6.34 -37.37 13.27
N PRO A 106 5.21 -37.70 12.61
CA PRO A 106 5.04 -37.44 11.19
C PRO A 106 5.25 -35.96 10.86
N PRO A 107 5.83 -35.63 9.69
CA PRO A 107 5.89 -34.25 9.22
C PRO A 107 4.50 -33.62 9.11
N ILE A 108 4.42 -32.32 9.40
CA ILE A 108 3.18 -31.54 9.33
C ILE A 108 3.21 -30.77 8.01
N PRO A 109 2.27 -31.02 7.08
CA PRO A 109 2.20 -30.29 5.83
C PRO A 109 2.02 -28.79 6.08
N GLY A 110 2.74 -27.95 5.33
CA GLY A 110 2.59 -26.51 5.42
C GLY A 110 1.23 -26.03 4.91
N HIS A 111 0.72 -24.94 5.49
CA HIS A 111 -0.53 -24.32 5.06
C HIS A 111 -0.46 -23.80 3.62
N VAL A 112 -1.61 -23.74 2.97
CA VAL A 112 -1.77 -23.13 1.64
C VAL A 112 -2.68 -21.90 1.76
N PHE A 113 -2.32 -20.83 1.07
CA PHE A 113 -3.19 -19.69 0.85
C PHE A 113 -3.07 -19.20 -0.60
N ILE A 114 -4.11 -18.54 -1.10
CA ILE A 114 -4.16 -18.07 -2.48
C ILE A 114 -4.35 -16.55 -2.48
N ILE A 115 -3.64 -15.86 -3.37
CA ILE A 115 -3.87 -14.45 -3.69
C ILE A 115 -4.34 -14.39 -5.14
N VAL A 116 -5.53 -13.84 -5.34
CA VAL A 116 -6.17 -13.64 -6.64
C VAL A 116 -6.13 -12.17 -6.97
N ASP A 117 -5.67 -11.86 -8.18
CA ASP A 117 -5.77 -10.54 -8.79
C ASP A 117 -6.68 -10.63 -10.02
N CYS A 118 -7.80 -9.93 -10.00
CA CYS A 118 -8.76 -9.88 -11.10
C CYS A 118 -9.12 -8.41 -11.39
N PRO A 119 -8.40 -7.73 -12.29
CA PRO A 119 -8.52 -6.28 -12.47
C PRO A 119 -9.78 -5.81 -13.22
N SER A 120 -10.33 -6.64 -14.12
CA SER A 120 -11.52 -6.29 -14.91
C SER A 120 -12.26 -7.55 -15.40
N PRO A 121 -13.55 -7.45 -15.78
CA PRO A 121 -14.34 -8.62 -16.15
C PRO A 121 -13.76 -9.46 -17.30
N GLU A 122 -12.92 -8.87 -18.15
CA GLU A 122 -12.22 -9.55 -19.24
C GLU A 122 -11.27 -10.66 -18.77
N TYR A 123 -10.79 -10.58 -17.52
CA TYR A 123 -9.89 -11.58 -16.93
C TYR A 123 -10.63 -12.77 -16.33
N ILE A 124 -11.95 -12.67 -16.10
CA ILE A 124 -12.74 -13.71 -15.43
C ILE A 124 -12.62 -15.04 -16.17
N PRO A 125 -12.84 -15.15 -17.49
CA PRO A 125 -12.78 -16.46 -18.16
C PRO A 125 -11.41 -17.12 -18.08
N SER A 126 -10.32 -16.35 -18.14
CA SER A 126 -8.97 -16.92 -18.02
C SER A 126 -8.68 -17.41 -16.60
N LEU A 127 -9.21 -16.74 -15.59
CA LEU A 127 -9.03 -17.09 -14.19
C LEU A 127 -9.89 -18.31 -13.81
N THR A 128 -11.17 -18.29 -14.18
CA THR A 128 -12.16 -19.30 -13.78
C THR A 128 -11.96 -20.65 -14.45
N ASN A 129 -11.38 -20.66 -15.66
CA ASN A 129 -11.05 -21.87 -16.42
C ASN A 129 -9.61 -22.37 -16.17
N SER A 130 -8.85 -21.75 -15.28
CA SER A 130 -7.48 -22.19 -14.99
C SER A 130 -7.48 -23.49 -14.17
N ASP A 131 -6.88 -24.54 -14.73
CA ASP A 131 -6.75 -25.84 -14.07
C ASP A 131 -5.90 -25.81 -12.79
N MET A 132 -5.14 -24.72 -12.57
CA MET A 132 -4.30 -24.56 -11.38
C MET A 132 -5.10 -24.52 -10.07
N PHE A 133 -6.39 -24.17 -10.14
CA PHE A 133 -7.26 -24.13 -8.96
C PHE A 133 -7.99 -25.45 -8.68
N ASN A 134 -7.96 -26.42 -9.61
CA ASN A 134 -8.74 -27.65 -9.50
C ASN A 134 -8.36 -28.47 -8.24
N GLU A 135 -7.09 -28.48 -7.84
CA GLU A 135 -6.58 -29.15 -6.62
C GLU A 135 -7.25 -28.61 -5.33
N TYR A 136 -7.73 -27.36 -5.37
CA TYR A 136 -8.22 -26.62 -4.22
C TYR A 136 -9.75 -26.52 -4.15
N GLN A 137 -10.44 -27.03 -5.18
CA GLN A 137 -11.88 -26.93 -5.34
C GLN A 137 -12.60 -28.24 -5.01
N GLY A 138 -13.91 -28.15 -4.81
CA GLY A 138 -14.80 -29.26 -4.45
C GLY A 138 -14.68 -29.69 -3.00
N ASN A 139 -15.55 -30.63 -2.57
CA ASN A 139 -15.60 -31.08 -1.18
C ASN A 139 -14.30 -31.76 -0.68
N SER A 140 -13.48 -32.25 -1.60
CA SER A 140 -12.19 -32.91 -1.33
C SER A 140 -10.98 -32.04 -1.71
N GLY A 141 -11.17 -30.74 -1.91
CA GLY A 141 -10.07 -29.81 -2.18
C GLY A 141 -9.06 -29.79 -1.03
N ASP A 142 -7.79 -29.57 -1.37
CA ASP A 142 -6.64 -29.64 -0.46
C ASP A 142 -6.92 -28.99 0.91
N GLU A 143 -6.93 -29.82 1.96
CA GLU A 143 -7.25 -29.45 3.34
C GLU A 143 -6.33 -28.37 3.92
N ARG A 144 -5.15 -28.18 3.31
CA ARG A 144 -4.18 -27.15 3.73
C ARG A 144 -4.62 -25.74 3.34
N LEU A 145 -5.47 -25.59 2.31
CA LEU A 145 -5.96 -24.28 1.88
C LEU A 145 -6.87 -23.68 2.96
N SER A 146 -6.49 -22.55 3.53
CA SER A 146 -7.28 -21.94 4.61
C SER A 146 -7.93 -20.61 4.23
N VAL A 147 -7.33 -19.86 3.31
CA VAL A 147 -7.79 -18.52 2.92
C VAL A 147 -7.47 -18.20 1.47
N ILE A 148 -8.37 -17.47 0.82
CA ILE A 148 -8.17 -16.84 -0.49
C ILE A 148 -8.36 -15.34 -0.33
N ILE A 149 -7.38 -14.57 -0.79
CA ILE A 149 -7.41 -13.10 -0.79
C ILE A 149 -7.71 -12.65 -2.22
N HIS A 150 -8.82 -11.94 -2.41
CA HIS A 150 -9.26 -11.45 -3.70
C HIS A 150 -9.00 -9.94 -3.80
N MET A 151 -8.17 -9.53 -4.75
CA MET A 151 -7.95 -8.13 -5.14
C MET A 151 -8.74 -7.89 -6.42
N LEU A 152 -9.87 -7.19 -6.30
CA LEU A 152 -10.87 -7.09 -7.35
C LEU A 152 -10.95 -5.67 -7.89
N GLY A 153 -10.98 -5.58 -9.22
CA GLY A 153 -11.45 -4.38 -9.89
C GLY A 153 -12.97 -4.26 -9.90
N LYS A 154 -13.47 -3.22 -10.57
CA LYS A 154 -14.91 -2.90 -10.61
C LYS A 154 -15.71 -4.02 -11.27
N ASN A 155 -16.89 -4.31 -10.73
CA ASN A 155 -17.89 -5.24 -11.27
C ASN A 155 -17.46 -6.71 -11.34
N ILE A 156 -16.37 -7.10 -10.66
CA ILE A 156 -15.95 -8.50 -10.61
C ILE A 156 -16.80 -9.28 -9.63
N LEU A 157 -17.02 -8.74 -8.43
CA LEU A 157 -17.71 -9.46 -7.38
C LEU A 157 -19.20 -9.65 -7.71
N GLU A 158 -19.81 -8.72 -8.42
CA GLU A 158 -21.18 -8.84 -8.93
C GLU A 158 -21.31 -9.79 -10.14
N ASN A 159 -20.20 -10.23 -10.73
CA ASN A 159 -20.24 -11.13 -11.86
C ASN A 159 -20.63 -12.56 -11.42
N ASN A 160 -21.68 -13.10 -12.03
CA ASN A 160 -22.18 -14.44 -11.70
C ASN A 160 -21.15 -15.54 -11.91
N GLU A 161 -20.38 -15.50 -13.00
CA GLU A 161 -19.35 -16.51 -13.29
C GLU A 161 -18.25 -16.49 -12.22
N TYR A 162 -17.89 -15.30 -11.75
CA TYR A 162 -16.91 -15.14 -10.69
C TYR A 162 -17.43 -15.68 -9.34
N GLN A 163 -18.68 -15.37 -8.97
CA GLN A 163 -19.31 -15.91 -7.76
C GLN A 163 -19.46 -17.43 -7.83
N GLU A 164 -19.85 -17.98 -8.99
CA GLU A 164 -19.90 -19.43 -9.23
C GLU A 164 -18.52 -20.06 -9.05
N TRP A 165 -17.46 -19.41 -9.54
CA TRP A 165 -16.10 -19.88 -9.32
C TRP A 165 -15.67 -19.81 -7.86
N MET A 166 -15.99 -18.74 -7.12
CA MET A 166 -15.75 -18.66 -5.68
C MET A 166 -16.46 -19.81 -4.94
N ASN A 167 -17.70 -20.12 -5.32
CA ASN A 167 -18.48 -21.21 -4.73
C ASN A 167 -17.92 -22.61 -4.98
N LYS A 168 -16.95 -22.78 -5.91
CA LYS A 168 -16.27 -24.06 -6.12
C LYS A 168 -15.31 -24.40 -4.99
N PHE A 169 -14.89 -23.45 -4.16
CA PHE A 169 -13.98 -23.71 -3.05
C PHE A 169 -14.72 -24.26 -1.82
N PRO A 170 -14.08 -25.13 -1.02
CA PRO A 170 -14.69 -25.69 0.19
C PRO A 170 -15.20 -24.60 1.15
N SER A 171 -16.37 -24.81 1.75
CA SER A 171 -17.00 -23.84 2.68
C SER A 171 -16.17 -23.50 3.93
N ARG A 172 -15.16 -24.32 4.27
CA ARG A 172 -14.20 -24.06 5.34
C ARG A 172 -13.19 -22.95 5.01
N VAL A 173 -13.01 -22.62 3.74
CA VAL A 173 -12.05 -21.60 3.26
C VAL A 173 -12.62 -20.21 3.51
N GLU A 174 -11.81 -19.32 4.08
CA GLU A 174 -12.16 -17.91 4.21
C GLU A 174 -11.83 -17.16 2.91
N HIS A 175 -12.77 -16.35 2.42
CA HIS A 175 -12.57 -15.47 1.28
C HIS A 175 -12.46 -14.00 1.75
N ILE A 176 -11.26 -13.45 1.74
CA ILE A 176 -11.03 -12.03 2.05
C ILE A 176 -11.16 -11.23 0.76
N VAL A 177 -12.11 -10.31 0.69
CA VAL A 177 -12.47 -9.61 -0.55
C VAL A 177 -12.11 -8.13 -0.48
N GLY A 178 -11.22 -7.68 -1.35
CA GLY A 178 -10.93 -6.27 -1.61
C GLY A 178 -11.63 -5.82 -2.89
N ASP A 179 -12.67 -5.00 -2.72
CA ASP A 179 -13.50 -4.39 -3.76
C ASP A 179 -13.92 -2.98 -3.31
N GLU A 180 -13.87 -1.99 -4.20
CA GLU A 180 -14.14 -0.59 -3.85
C GLU A 180 -15.53 -0.34 -3.24
N GLU A 181 -16.55 -1.12 -3.61
CA GLU A 181 -17.92 -0.92 -3.15
C GLU A 181 -18.25 -1.68 -1.87
N TYR A 182 -17.59 -2.82 -1.64
CA TYR A 182 -17.82 -3.68 -0.47
C TYR A 182 -16.88 -3.40 0.70
N ASN A 183 -15.86 -2.57 0.48
CA ASN A 183 -14.91 -2.17 1.50
C ASN A 183 -15.15 -0.72 1.94
N SER A 184 -14.97 -0.46 3.23
CA SER A 184 -14.98 0.91 3.73
C SER A 184 -13.74 1.66 3.21
N GLN A 185 -13.85 2.98 3.11
CA GLN A 185 -12.77 3.87 2.69
C GLN A 185 -12.38 4.81 3.86
N PRO A 186 -11.94 4.25 5.01
CA PRO A 186 -11.58 5.06 6.16
C PRO A 186 -10.37 5.93 5.85
N VAL A 187 -10.11 6.92 6.71
CA VAL A 187 -8.80 7.57 6.71
C VAL A 187 -7.75 6.59 7.23
N LEU A 188 -6.66 6.43 6.48
CA LEU A 188 -5.49 5.65 6.92
C LEU A 188 -4.45 6.51 7.64
N PHE A 189 -4.27 7.76 7.19
CA PHE A 189 -3.35 8.72 7.80
C PHE A 189 -4.04 9.54 8.91
N ASN A 190 -4.37 8.88 10.02
CA ASN A 190 -5.14 9.49 11.12
C ASN A 190 -4.54 10.78 11.68
N SER A 191 -3.22 10.88 11.77
CA SER A 191 -2.57 12.08 12.30
C SER A 191 -2.69 13.27 11.35
N HIS A 192 -2.69 13.05 10.04
CA HIS A 192 -2.96 14.09 9.06
C HIS A 192 -4.42 14.56 9.13
N ALA A 193 -5.39 13.63 9.17
CA ALA A 193 -6.81 14.00 9.30
C ALA A 193 -7.13 14.72 10.62
N LEU A 194 -6.49 14.32 11.71
CA LEU A 194 -6.58 15.03 12.99
C LEU A 194 -5.96 16.43 12.92
N SER A 195 -4.84 16.61 12.23
CA SER A 195 -4.28 17.94 11.95
C SER A 195 -5.26 18.80 11.14
N GLN A 196 -5.92 18.24 10.12
CA GLN A 196 -6.95 18.95 9.35
C GLN A 196 -8.18 19.28 10.19
N LEU A 197 -8.63 18.37 11.06
CA LEU A 197 -9.73 18.65 11.99
C LEU A 197 -9.39 19.77 12.99
N LYS A 198 -8.13 19.86 13.43
CA LYS A 198 -7.66 20.98 14.25
C LYS A 198 -7.71 22.26 13.43
N LEU A 199 -7.11 22.29 12.24
CA LEU A 199 -7.07 23.47 11.36
C LEU A 199 -8.45 23.95 10.92
N SER A 200 -9.43 23.06 10.72
CA SER A 200 -10.81 23.43 10.39
C SER A 200 -11.50 24.23 11.51
N LYS A 201 -11.02 24.13 12.76
CA LYS A 201 -11.48 25.00 13.85
C LYS A 201 -11.09 26.46 13.65
N LEU A 202 -10.02 26.73 12.89
CA LEU A 202 -9.61 28.07 12.49
C LEU A 202 -10.38 28.54 11.25
N ASN A 203 -10.47 27.71 10.22
CA ASN A 203 -11.27 28.00 9.02
C ASN A 203 -11.59 26.69 8.28
N ASP A 204 -12.87 26.33 8.20
CA ASP A 204 -13.32 25.08 7.60
C ASP A 204 -13.39 25.14 6.07
N GLY A 205 -13.51 26.33 5.48
CA GLY A 205 -13.38 26.53 4.04
C GLY A 205 -11.94 26.36 3.54
N MET A 206 -10.96 26.93 4.26
CA MET A 206 -9.53 26.84 3.90
C MET A 206 -8.91 25.49 4.28
N PHE A 207 -9.45 24.85 5.32
CA PHE A 207 -8.99 23.56 5.82
C PHE A 207 -10.15 22.56 5.90
N PRO A 208 -10.68 22.11 4.74
CA PRO A 208 -11.73 21.12 4.73
C PRO A 208 -11.21 19.79 5.28
N ILE A 209 -12.12 19.04 5.91
CA ILE A 209 -11.81 17.73 6.44
C ILE A 209 -11.77 16.74 5.26
N PRO A 210 -10.74 15.88 5.15
CA PRO A 210 -10.67 14.90 4.06
C PRO A 210 -11.91 14.00 3.99
N HIS A 211 -12.41 13.72 2.79
CA HIS A 211 -13.48 12.77 2.54
C HIS A 211 -13.06 11.34 2.91
N TYR A 212 -13.94 10.64 3.62
CA TYR A 212 -13.80 9.23 3.94
C TYR A 212 -15.18 8.57 4.09
N SER A 213 -15.20 7.24 4.10
CA SER A 213 -16.37 6.47 4.48
C SER A 213 -15.97 5.32 5.39
N ASN A 214 -16.40 5.34 6.65
CA ASN A 214 -16.14 4.24 7.59
C ASN A 214 -17.08 3.05 7.37
N VAL A 215 -18.05 3.19 6.48
CA VAL A 215 -19.03 2.16 6.12
C VAL A 215 -18.90 1.90 4.60
N PRO A 216 -18.90 0.63 4.17
CA PRO A 216 -18.88 0.32 2.73
C PRO A 216 -20.20 0.73 2.05
N LYS A 217 -20.19 0.89 0.73
CA LYS A 217 -21.42 1.22 -0.03
C LYS A 217 -22.37 0.03 -0.09
N LYS A 218 -21.81 -1.18 -0.21
CA LYS A 218 -22.50 -2.46 -0.24
C LYS A 218 -21.96 -3.37 0.86
N THR A 219 -22.72 -4.38 1.25
CA THR A 219 -22.25 -5.40 2.20
C THR A 219 -22.22 -6.76 1.51
N LEU A 220 -21.22 -7.60 1.82
CA LEU A 220 -21.08 -8.90 1.17
C LEU A 220 -22.34 -9.78 1.33
N GLY A 221 -23.07 -9.61 2.44
CA GLY A 221 -24.33 -10.32 2.69
C GLY A 221 -25.47 -10.00 1.73
N THR A 222 -25.36 -8.97 0.88
CA THR A 222 -26.36 -8.71 -0.19
C THR A 222 -26.19 -9.63 -1.40
N LEU A 223 -25.05 -10.32 -1.52
CA LEU A 223 -24.75 -11.24 -2.61
C LEU A 223 -25.36 -12.61 -2.32
N THR A 224 -26.63 -12.80 -2.68
CA THR A 224 -27.38 -14.04 -2.40
C THR A 224 -26.85 -15.28 -3.12
N SER A 225 -26.11 -15.09 -4.22
CA SER A 225 -25.49 -16.17 -4.98
C SER A 225 -24.12 -16.58 -4.45
N LEU A 226 -23.54 -15.83 -3.51
CA LEU A 226 -22.25 -16.12 -2.89
C LEU A 226 -22.45 -17.00 -1.64
N ASN A 227 -22.12 -18.28 -1.76
CA ASN A 227 -22.32 -19.31 -0.73
C ASN A 227 -21.00 -19.72 -0.07
N VAL A 228 -20.10 -18.76 0.13
CA VAL A 228 -18.82 -18.98 0.81
C VAL A 228 -18.72 -18.14 2.07
N ARG A 229 -17.83 -18.55 2.97
CA ARG A 229 -17.45 -17.71 4.10
C ARG A 229 -16.58 -16.57 3.56
N SER A 230 -17.09 -15.34 3.64
CA SER A 230 -16.38 -14.17 3.11
C SER A 230 -16.35 -13.00 4.08
N SER A 231 -15.25 -12.27 4.07
CA SER A 231 -15.04 -11.07 4.87
C SER A 231 -14.48 -9.94 4.00
N PRO A 232 -14.90 -8.68 4.18
CA PRO A 232 -14.26 -7.58 3.48
C PRO A 232 -12.81 -7.43 3.95
N MET A 233 -11.90 -7.16 3.04
CA MET A 233 -10.55 -6.71 3.33
C MET A 233 -10.58 -5.41 4.13
N GLU A 234 -9.90 -5.38 5.25
CA GLU A 234 -9.87 -4.19 6.11
C GLU A 234 -8.46 -3.92 6.59
N ASN A 235 -8.18 -2.65 6.94
CA ASN A 235 -6.94 -2.30 7.59
C ASN A 235 -6.81 -3.06 8.92
N LEU A 236 -5.62 -3.60 9.20
CA LEU A 236 -5.35 -4.42 10.39
C LEU A 236 -6.22 -5.69 10.51
N LEU A 237 -6.72 -6.21 9.38
CA LEU A 237 -7.27 -7.56 9.30
C LEU A 237 -6.12 -8.57 9.22
N HIS A 238 -6.12 -9.55 10.11
CA HIS A 238 -5.13 -10.61 10.18
C HIS A 238 -5.79 -11.95 9.92
N PHE A 239 -5.15 -12.81 9.14
CA PHE A 239 -5.49 -14.21 9.05
C PHE A 239 -4.31 -15.03 9.58
N ASP A 240 -4.45 -15.61 10.76
CA ASP A 240 -3.41 -16.50 11.27
C ASP A 240 -3.60 -17.88 10.67
N LEU A 241 -2.51 -18.49 10.26
CA LEU A 241 -2.50 -19.88 9.79
C LEU A 241 -2.32 -20.87 10.95
N GLU A 242 -1.57 -20.47 11.98
CA GLU A 242 -1.24 -21.29 13.15
C GLU A 242 -1.62 -20.60 14.49
N PRO A 243 -1.87 -21.37 15.57
CA PRO A 243 -1.94 -22.84 15.62
C PRO A 243 -3.21 -23.42 14.97
N LYS A 244 -4.19 -22.57 14.66
CA LYS A 244 -5.38 -22.91 13.87
C LYS A 244 -5.73 -21.74 12.97
N PRO A 245 -6.20 -21.98 11.73
CA PRO A 245 -6.67 -20.93 10.86
C PRO A 245 -7.76 -20.07 11.50
N VAL A 246 -7.51 -18.78 11.66
CA VAL A 246 -8.47 -17.85 12.24
C VAL A 246 -8.32 -16.44 11.67
N LEU A 247 -9.45 -15.86 11.29
CA LEU A 247 -9.55 -14.44 10.96
C LEU A 247 -9.67 -13.63 12.25
N ARG A 248 -8.74 -12.69 12.45
CA ARG A 248 -8.75 -11.74 13.56
C ARG A 248 -8.79 -10.33 13.03
N LYS A 249 -9.72 -9.54 13.54
CA LYS A 249 -9.75 -8.09 13.33
C LYS A 249 -9.14 -7.44 14.56
N LEU A 250 -8.03 -6.72 14.38
CA LEU A 250 -7.44 -5.97 15.48
C LEU A 250 -8.35 -4.78 15.81
N GLU A 251 -8.49 -4.50 17.11
CA GLU A 251 -9.28 -3.36 17.55
C GLU A 251 -8.65 -2.05 17.07
N HIS A 252 -9.41 -1.30 16.28
CA HIS A 252 -9.06 0.03 15.81
C HIS A 252 -10.33 0.86 15.74
N VAL A 253 -10.24 2.10 16.22
CA VAL A 253 -11.32 3.07 16.08
C VAL A 253 -10.99 3.94 14.87
N PRO A 254 -11.80 3.90 13.79
CA PRO A 254 -11.56 4.73 12.63
C PRO A 254 -11.68 6.22 12.98
N PHE A 255 -11.00 7.07 12.20
CA PHE A 255 -11.19 8.52 12.31
C PHE A 255 -12.66 8.85 12.02
N ASP A 256 -13.30 9.59 12.92
CA ASP A 256 -14.67 10.04 12.72
C ASP A 256 -14.88 11.44 13.31
N HIS A 257 -14.92 12.46 12.45
CA HIS A 257 -15.19 13.82 12.87
C HIS A 257 -16.70 14.12 13.03
N SER A 258 -17.57 13.23 12.54
CA SER A 258 -19.02 13.44 12.56
C SER A 258 -19.65 13.05 13.90
N HIS A 259 -19.00 12.18 14.66
CA HIS A 259 -19.48 11.71 15.96
C HIS A 259 -18.81 12.51 17.10
N PRO A 260 -19.55 13.30 17.91
CA PRO A 260 -18.96 14.16 18.95
C PRO A 260 -18.09 13.41 19.97
N ASN A 261 -18.50 12.19 20.35
CA ASN A 261 -17.76 11.38 21.32
C ASN A 261 -16.58 10.58 20.74
N SER A 262 -16.23 10.77 19.46
CA SER A 262 -15.11 10.05 18.84
C SER A 262 -13.77 10.44 19.50
N PRO A 263 -12.75 9.57 19.45
CA PRO A 263 -11.42 9.92 19.96
C PRO A 263 -10.84 11.19 19.33
N ALA A 264 -11.08 11.41 18.03
CA ALA A 264 -10.60 12.59 17.31
C ALA A 264 -11.27 13.89 17.81
N CYS A 265 -12.59 13.89 17.96
CA CYS A 265 -13.32 15.06 18.48
C CYS A 265 -12.94 15.36 19.93
N LYS A 266 -12.87 14.34 20.79
CA LYS A 266 -12.43 14.49 22.18
C LYS A 266 -11.02 15.05 22.30
N GLU A 267 -10.09 14.62 21.44
CA GLU A 267 -8.73 15.17 21.44
C GLU A 267 -8.72 16.65 21.07
N VAL A 268 -9.59 17.10 20.15
CA VAL A 268 -9.66 18.52 19.82
C VAL A 268 -10.35 19.31 20.93
N GLU A 269 -11.38 18.77 21.56
CA GLU A 269 -12.11 19.41 22.67
C GLU A 269 -11.23 19.66 23.91
N THR A 270 -10.21 18.85 24.15
CA THR A 270 -9.25 19.09 25.26
C THR A 270 -8.31 20.27 25.00
N LEU A 271 -8.22 20.75 23.75
CA LEU A 271 -7.39 21.90 23.38
C LEU A 271 -8.17 23.22 23.57
N THR A 272 -8.60 23.49 24.79
CA THR A 272 -9.47 24.64 25.12
C THR A 272 -8.85 25.98 24.77
N GLU A 273 -7.55 26.16 25.03
CA GLU A 273 -6.80 27.37 24.65
C GLU A 273 -6.83 27.57 23.14
N TYR A 274 -6.51 26.53 22.37
CA TYR A 274 -6.55 26.58 20.90
C TYR A 274 -7.94 26.94 20.36
N ILE A 275 -9.00 26.35 20.94
CA ILE A 275 -10.38 26.63 20.51
C ILE A 275 -10.74 28.09 20.77
N ALA A 276 -10.36 28.64 21.93
CA ALA A 276 -10.59 30.03 22.27
C ALA A 276 -9.87 30.98 21.29
N GLU A 277 -8.58 30.74 21.05
CA GLU A 277 -7.76 31.51 20.10
C GLU A 277 -8.32 31.42 18.66
N ALA A 278 -8.74 30.23 18.23
CA ALA A 278 -9.36 30.04 16.92
C ALA A 278 -10.69 30.79 16.79
N ALA A 279 -11.49 30.86 17.86
CA ALA A 279 -12.73 31.63 17.89
C ALA A 279 -12.47 33.14 17.82
N GLU A 280 -11.46 33.63 18.55
CA GLU A 280 -11.03 35.03 18.49
C GLU A 280 -10.52 35.40 17.10
N ALA A 281 -9.67 34.57 16.49
CA ALA A 281 -9.18 34.77 15.13
C ALA A 281 -10.33 34.81 14.10
N LYS A 282 -11.32 33.92 14.23
CA LYS A 282 -12.53 33.94 13.39
C LYS A 282 -13.32 35.22 13.54
N GLN A 283 -13.49 35.71 14.76
CA GLN A 283 -14.17 36.97 15.03
C GLN A 283 -13.41 38.15 14.41
N ALA A 284 -12.09 38.21 14.62
CA ALA A 284 -11.25 39.25 14.05
C ALA A 284 -11.34 39.28 12.51
N ILE A 285 -11.35 38.12 11.84
CA ILE A 285 -11.52 38.02 10.38
C ILE A 285 -12.91 38.50 9.95
N ALA A 286 -13.97 38.18 10.69
CA ALA A 286 -15.33 38.61 10.37
C ALA A 286 -15.54 40.13 10.54
N GLU A 287 -14.73 40.77 11.38
CA GLU A 287 -14.73 42.23 11.58
C GLU A 287 -13.86 42.97 10.55
N LEU A 288 -13.03 42.27 9.77
CA LEU A 288 -12.29 42.90 8.69
C LEU A 288 -13.28 43.44 7.64
N PRO A 289 -13.05 44.65 7.12
CA PRO A 289 -13.85 45.16 6.01
C PRO A 289 -13.75 44.20 4.83
N THR A 290 -14.85 44.04 4.09
CA THR A 290 -14.86 43.25 2.86
C THR A 290 -13.68 43.71 2.00
N ALA A 291 -12.76 42.79 1.68
CA ALA A 291 -11.60 43.12 0.87
C ALA A 291 -12.08 43.71 -0.46
N GLU A 292 -11.37 44.74 -0.94
CA GLU A 292 -11.52 45.20 -2.33
C GLU A 292 -11.34 43.99 -3.26
N GLU A 293 -12.06 43.95 -4.39
CA GLU A 293 -11.87 42.89 -5.38
C GLU A 293 -10.40 42.86 -5.83
N ILE A 294 -9.66 41.89 -5.31
CA ILE A 294 -8.28 41.66 -5.71
C ILE A 294 -8.34 41.00 -7.09
N LEU A 295 -7.57 41.54 -8.05
CA LEU A 295 -7.42 40.91 -9.36
C LEU A 295 -6.90 39.48 -9.18
N GLY A 296 -7.68 38.49 -9.62
CA GLY A 296 -7.36 37.08 -9.42
C GLY A 296 -7.69 36.54 -8.02
N GLY A 297 -8.46 37.27 -7.20
CA GLY A 297 -8.91 36.83 -5.88
C GLY A 297 -9.83 35.60 -5.90
N GLU A 298 -10.34 35.22 -7.08
CA GLU A 298 -11.11 33.99 -7.30
C GLU A 298 -10.22 32.77 -7.63
N VAL A 299 -8.89 32.95 -7.79
CA VAL A 299 -7.96 31.85 -8.01
C VAL A 299 -7.76 31.09 -6.70
N GLU A 300 -8.00 29.77 -6.74
CA GLU A 300 -7.82 28.91 -5.58
C GLU A 300 -6.47 28.16 -5.67
N ILE A 301 -5.80 28.04 -4.53
CA ILE A 301 -4.54 27.29 -4.41
C ILE A 301 -4.72 26.21 -3.34
N THR A 302 -4.73 24.95 -3.77
CA THR A 302 -4.79 23.80 -2.87
C THR A 302 -3.41 23.16 -2.75
N THR A 303 -2.83 23.19 -1.54
CA THR A 303 -1.55 22.52 -1.26
C THR A 303 -1.77 21.05 -0.87
N LEU A 304 -1.93 20.20 -1.89
CA LEU A 304 -2.20 18.76 -1.74
C LEU A 304 -1.08 18.02 -0.98
N GLY A 305 0.15 18.52 -1.05
CA GLY A 305 1.29 18.01 -0.30
C GLY A 305 2.38 19.06 -0.07
N THR A 306 2.94 19.04 1.14
CA THR A 306 3.84 20.10 1.67
C THR A 306 5.11 19.53 2.34
N GLY A 307 5.38 18.25 2.12
CA GLY A 307 6.58 17.55 2.60
C GLY A 307 7.70 17.55 1.57
N SER A 308 8.92 17.30 2.05
CA SER A 308 10.13 17.20 1.22
C SER A 308 10.72 15.81 1.33
N SER A 309 11.24 15.29 0.22
CA SER A 309 11.96 14.01 0.07
C SER A 309 11.12 12.75 0.33
N LEU A 310 10.48 12.62 1.49
CA LEU A 310 9.74 11.41 1.88
C LEU A 310 8.35 11.77 2.42
N PRO A 311 7.31 10.95 2.13
CA PRO A 311 6.03 11.07 2.81
C PRO A 311 6.20 10.88 4.32
N SER A 312 5.70 11.83 5.10
CA SER A 312 5.77 11.80 6.56
C SER A 312 4.39 11.50 7.17
N LYS A 313 4.37 11.25 8.48
CA LYS A 313 3.12 11.03 9.25
C LYS A 313 2.10 12.16 9.12
N TYR A 314 2.54 13.40 8.85
CA TYR A 314 1.68 14.60 8.85
C TYR A 314 1.55 15.28 7.48
N ARG A 315 2.57 15.13 6.63
CA ARG A 315 2.69 15.82 5.33
C ARG A 315 3.13 14.83 4.26
N ASN A 316 2.35 14.71 3.19
CA ASN A 316 2.76 14.02 1.97
C ASN A 316 3.75 14.88 1.16
N VAL A 317 4.44 14.28 0.20
CA VAL A 317 5.39 14.94 -0.72
C VAL A 317 4.72 15.99 -1.61
N SER A 318 5.51 16.85 -2.24
CA SER A 318 5.06 18.10 -2.88
C SER A 318 4.03 17.90 -3.99
N ALA A 319 2.94 18.65 -3.90
CA ALA A 319 1.97 18.86 -4.97
C ALA A 319 1.09 20.09 -4.65
N THR A 320 0.93 20.99 -5.62
CA THR A 320 0.09 22.19 -5.48
C THR A 320 -0.83 22.33 -6.67
N LEU A 321 -2.13 22.29 -6.44
CA LEU A 321 -3.16 22.52 -7.46
C LEU A 321 -3.54 24.01 -7.46
N VAL A 322 -3.59 24.61 -8.64
CA VAL A 322 -4.02 26.00 -8.86
C VAL A 322 -5.24 25.98 -9.76
N ASP A 323 -6.40 26.33 -9.23
CA ASP A 323 -7.66 26.40 -9.96
C ASP A 323 -7.91 27.85 -10.42
N ILE A 324 -7.99 28.04 -11.73
CA ILE A 324 -8.23 29.35 -12.34
C ILE A 324 -9.65 29.36 -12.93
N PRO A 325 -10.57 30.17 -12.39
CA PRO A 325 -11.95 30.23 -12.83
C PRO A 325 -12.08 30.43 -14.34
N ASN A 326 -12.98 29.68 -14.97
CA ASN A 326 -13.27 29.70 -16.41
C ASN A 326 -12.10 29.28 -17.34
N ILE A 327 -10.94 28.91 -16.80
CA ILE A 327 -9.77 28.47 -17.58
C ILE A 327 -9.49 26.99 -17.33
N GLY A 328 -9.50 26.58 -16.07
CA GLY A 328 -9.18 25.23 -15.61
C GLY A 328 -8.05 25.24 -14.59
N SER A 329 -7.46 24.07 -14.33
CA SER A 329 -6.46 23.91 -13.27
C SER A 329 -5.07 23.54 -13.76
N ILE A 330 -4.07 23.90 -12.97
CA ILE A 330 -2.65 23.60 -13.19
C ILE A 330 -2.11 22.91 -11.95
N LEU A 331 -1.43 21.78 -12.15
CA LEU A 331 -0.76 21.05 -11.08
C LEU A 331 0.75 21.36 -11.11
N LEU A 332 1.25 22.00 -10.05
CA LEU A 332 2.66 22.31 -9.84
C LEU A 332 3.28 21.21 -8.98
N ASP A 333 4.09 20.36 -9.61
CA ASP A 333 4.59 19.08 -9.11
C ASP A 333 3.46 18.09 -8.73
N ALA A 334 3.77 16.80 -8.83
CA ALA A 334 2.86 15.74 -8.43
C ALA A 334 3.66 14.56 -7.87
N GLY A 335 4.09 14.70 -6.61
CA GLY A 335 4.71 13.61 -5.87
C GLY A 335 3.78 12.41 -5.67
N GLU A 336 4.31 11.33 -5.10
CA GLU A 336 3.57 10.10 -4.81
C GLU A 336 2.21 10.38 -4.12
N SER A 337 1.17 9.64 -4.50
CA SER A 337 -0.19 9.75 -3.94
C SER A 337 -0.91 11.09 -4.16
N THR A 338 -0.45 11.96 -5.07
CA THR A 338 -1.16 13.21 -5.41
C THR A 338 -2.62 13.00 -5.84
N TYR A 339 -2.90 12.02 -6.70
CA TYR A 339 -4.28 11.66 -7.06
C TYR A 339 -5.10 11.21 -5.83
N GLY A 340 -4.49 10.48 -4.90
CA GLY A 340 -5.13 10.09 -3.65
C GLY A 340 -5.50 11.30 -2.77
N GLN A 341 -4.63 12.32 -2.72
CA GLN A 341 -4.92 13.57 -2.02
C GLN A 341 -6.06 14.35 -2.71
N MET A 342 -6.07 14.42 -4.05
CA MET A 342 -7.19 15.00 -4.80
C MET A 342 -8.50 14.27 -4.50
N LEU A 343 -8.51 12.94 -4.55
CA LEU A 343 -9.69 12.12 -4.23
C LEU A 343 -10.21 12.39 -2.82
N ARG A 344 -9.31 12.52 -1.84
CA ARG A 344 -9.69 12.82 -0.46
C ARG A 344 -10.17 14.26 -0.27
N MET A 345 -9.79 15.20 -1.14
CA MET A 345 -10.25 16.59 -1.09
C MET A 345 -11.59 16.80 -1.82
N SER A 346 -11.76 16.21 -3.01
CA SER A 346 -12.95 16.39 -3.85
C SER A 346 -14.03 15.33 -3.62
N GLY A 347 -13.68 14.24 -2.94
CA GLY A 347 -14.54 13.07 -2.77
C GLY A 347 -14.72 12.26 -4.04
N ALA A 348 -15.36 11.08 -3.91
CA ALA A 348 -15.55 10.14 -5.02
C ALA A 348 -16.43 10.69 -6.16
N THR A 349 -17.27 11.68 -5.89
CA THR A 349 -18.15 12.30 -6.90
C THR A 349 -17.52 13.51 -7.58
N GLY A 350 -16.59 14.20 -6.91
CA GLY A 350 -15.95 15.42 -7.43
C GLY A 350 -14.58 15.18 -8.08
N ILE A 351 -13.97 14.02 -7.88
CA ILE A 351 -12.63 13.73 -8.42
C ILE A 351 -12.58 13.77 -9.95
N ASP A 352 -13.60 13.23 -10.64
CA ASP A 352 -13.64 13.23 -12.10
C ASP A 352 -13.74 14.66 -12.65
N GLU A 353 -14.50 15.54 -11.99
CA GLU A 353 -14.56 16.96 -12.35
C GLU A 353 -13.22 17.66 -12.13
N SER A 354 -12.57 17.45 -10.97
CA SER A 354 -11.25 18.01 -10.66
C SER A 354 -10.21 17.60 -11.69
N VAL A 355 -10.21 16.32 -12.08
CA VAL A 355 -9.32 15.77 -13.10
C VAL A 355 -9.66 16.30 -14.50
N ASN A 356 -10.93 16.37 -14.90
CA ASN A 356 -11.37 16.97 -16.17
C ASN A 356 -10.99 18.46 -16.29
N ASN A 357 -10.97 19.17 -15.16
CA ASN A 357 -10.59 20.57 -15.12
C ASN A 357 -9.08 20.78 -15.33
N LEU A 358 -8.24 19.76 -15.10
CA LEU A 358 -6.79 19.84 -15.21
C LEU A 358 -6.32 20.05 -16.65
N LYS A 359 -5.61 21.17 -16.90
CA LYS A 359 -5.10 21.58 -18.22
C LYS A 359 -3.60 21.43 -18.37
N ALA A 360 -2.84 21.48 -17.27
CA ALA A 360 -1.40 21.36 -17.32
C ALA A 360 -0.82 20.75 -16.04
N ILE A 361 0.27 20.01 -16.19
CA ILE A 361 1.14 19.57 -15.10
C ILE A 361 2.52 20.16 -15.36
N PHE A 362 3.06 20.93 -14.41
CA PHE A 362 4.40 21.47 -14.44
C PHE A 362 5.28 20.72 -13.44
N ILE A 363 6.39 20.16 -13.90
CA ILE A 363 7.37 19.45 -13.06
C ILE A 363 8.62 20.31 -12.92
N SER A 364 8.94 20.67 -11.68
CA SER A 364 10.06 21.54 -11.35
C SER A 364 11.42 20.91 -11.65
N HIS A 365 11.60 19.64 -11.27
CA HIS A 365 12.83 18.86 -11.50
C HIS A 365 12.60 17.35 -11.33
N LEU A 366 13.63 16.52 -11.55
CA LEU A 366 13.52 15.06 -11.67
C LEU A 366 13.65 14.28 -10.34
N HIS A 367 13.67 14.93 -9.18
CA HIS A 367 13.61 14.19 -7.91
C HIS A 367 12.24 13.54 -7.72
N ALA A 368 12.25 12.31 -7.19
CA ALA A 368 11.08 11.44 -7.17
C ALA A 368 9.88 12.04 -6.41
N ASP A 369 10.14 12.79 -5.34
CA ASP A 369 9.13 13.45 -4.51
C ASP A 369 8.33 14.54 -5.25
N HIS A 370 8.70 14.88 -6.48
CA HIS A 370 8.02 15.88 -7.31
C HIS A 370 7.23 15.28 -8.50
N HIS A 371 7.40 14.00 -8.83
CA HIS A 371 6.79 13.46 -10.07
C HIS A 371 6.25 12.02 -10.03
N LEU A 372 6.48 11.24 -8.96
CA LEU A 372 6.01 9.85 -8.93
C LEU A 372 4.47 9.70 -9.02
N GLY A 373 3.70 10.72 -8.65
CA GLY A 373 2.24 10.72 -8.78
C GLY A 373 1.72 11.10 -10.16
N VAL A 374 2.55 11.66 -11.04
CA VAL A 374 2.14 12.14 -12.38
C VAL A 374 1.49 11.03 -13.20
N VAL A 375 2.04 9.82 -13.16
CA VAL A 375 1.53 8.68 -13.96
C VAL A 375 0.08 8.37 -13.59
N GLN A 376 -0.23 8.34 -12.29
CA GLN A 376 -1.60 8.06 -11.83
C GLN A 376 -2.56 9.19 -12.21
N VAL A 377 -2.14 10.44 -12.05
CA VAL A 377 -2.96 11.63 -12.43
C VAL A 377 -3.24 11.60 -13.93
N LEU A 378 -2.24 11.36 -14.77
CA LEU A 378 -2.41 11.28 -16.23
C LEU A 378 -3.27 10.08 -16.65
N SER A 379 -3.11 8.92 -16.02
CA SER A 379 -3.95 7.75 -16.29
C SER A 379 -5.42 8.08 -16.03
N LYS A 380 -5.72 8.72 -14.89
CA LYS A 380 -7.09 9.10 -14.53
C LYS A 380 -7.62 10.24 -15.39
N TRP A 381 -6.76 11.19 -15.76
CA TRP A 381 -7.09 12.22 -16.74
C TRP A 381 -7.49 11.62 -18.09
N PHE A 382 -6.74 10.62 -18.56
CA PHE A 382 -7.05 9.91 -19.80
C PHE A 382 -8.41 9.20 -19.69
N GLU A 383 -8.64 8.41 -18.63
CA GLU A 383 -9.91 7.69 -18.40
C GLU A 383 -11.15 8.59 -18.40
N VAL A 384 -11.04 9.83 -17.91
CA VAL A 384 -12.17 10.77 -17.81
C VAL A 384 -12.39 11.57 -19.10
N ASN A 385 -11.33 11.89 -19.85
CA ASN A 385 -11.40 12.83 -20.98
C ASN A 385 -11.37 12.17 -22.37
N ILE A 386 -10.92 10.92 -22.47
CA ILE A 386 -10.67 10.20 -23.73
C ILE A 386 -11.31 8.82 -23.67
#